data_AF-A0AA47N6F3-F1
#
_entry.id   AF-A0AA47N6F3-F1
#
_cell.length_a   1.000
_cell.length_b   1.000
_cell.length_c   1.000
_cell.angle_alpha   90.00
_cell.angle_beta   90.00
_cell.angle_gamma   90.00
#
_symmetry.space_group_name_H-M   'P 1'
#
loop_
_entity.id
_entity.type
_entity.pdbx_description
1 polymer ?
#
loop_
_entity_poly.entity_id
_entity_poly.type
_entity_poly.pdbx_seq_one_letter_code
_entity_poly.pdbx_strand_id
1 'polypeptide(L)'
;MSTAAKREKVLLDSAKGLVSDADLSTLQLSRIDIASLGLQLRMLGGLTKEQAFHSVKELAQFVSALHPQTRGLFSELEKLIHLCLCLPVSTACSERSFSALRRLKTWLRSTVTQRRLTHMALLHVHKDILDDLDLQVHIDDFISRTPERKSTFGVR
;
A
#
# COMPACT_ATOMS: atom_id res chain seq x y z
N MET A 1 15.70 -0.03 13.91
CA MET A 1 14.60 -0.78 13.27
C MET A 1 13.45 0.16 12.99
N SER A 2 12.95 0.21 11.75
CA SER A 2 11.75 0.98 11.36
C SER A 2 10.56 0.59 12.24
N THR A 3 9.66 1.54 12.52
CA THR A 3 8.40 1.29 13.25
C THR A 3 7.62 0.12 12.63
N ALA A 4 7.65 -0.04 11.30
CA ALA A 4 7.00 -1.16 10.60
C ALA A 4 7.57 -2.53 10.99
N ALA A 5 8.89 -2.67 11.08
CA ALA A 5 9.53 -3.94 11.46
C ALA A 5 9.22 -4.34 12.91
N LYS A 6 9.02 -3.35 13.79
CA LYS A 6 8.55 -3.61 15.16
C LYS A 6 7.13 -4.15 15.17
N ARG A 7 6.23 -3.61 14.32
CA ARG A 7 4.83 -4.07 14.20
C ARG A 7 4.73 -5.51 13.71
N GLU A 8 5.51 -5.86 12.68
CA GLU A 8 5.57 -7.23 12.14
C GLU A 8 6.09 -8.22 13.19
N LYS A 9 7.14 -7.86 13.93
CA LYS A 9 7.66 -8.70 15.01
C LYS A 9 6.61 -8.97 16.09
N VAL A 10 5.88 -7.93 16.52
CA VAL A 10 4.81 -8.06 17.52
C VAL A 10 3.68 -8.99 17.05
N LEU A 11 3.31 -8.94 15.77
CA LEU A 11 2.33 -9.88 15.19
C LEU A 11 2.83 -11.33 15.22
N LEU A 12 4.08 -11.57 14.82
CA LEU A 12 4.65 -12.92 14.79
C LEU A 12 4.87 -13.49 16.20
N ASP A 13 5.24 -12.65 17.15
CA ASP A 13 5.38 -13.04 18.56
C ASP A 13 3.99 -13.27 19.20
N SER A 14 2.95 -12.57 18.75
CA SER A 14 1.56 -12.79 19.18
C SER A 14 1.05 -14.15 18.74
N ALA A 15 1.31 -14.52 17.49
CA ALA A 15 0.92 -15.81 16.92
C ALA A 15 1.60 -16.99 17.64
N LYS A 16 2.76 -16.74 18.29
CA LYS A 16 3.48 -17.70 19.14
C LYS A 16 3.01 -17.70 20.60
N GLY A 17 2.04 -16.87 20.96
CA GLY A 17 1.53 -16.75 22.33
C GLY A 17 2.46 -16.01 23.30
N LEU A 18 3.44 -15.26 22.80
CA LEU A 18 4.46 -14.58 23.60
C LEU A 18 4.17 -13.10 23.87
N VAL A 19 2.99 -12.57 23.51
CA VAL A 19 2.77 -11.12 23.56
C VAL A 19 2.41 -10.59 24.93
N SER A 20 3.25 -9.65 25.36
CA SER A 20 3.06 -8.80 26.54
C SER A 20 2.28 -7.53 26.16
N ASP A 21 1.34 -7.10 27.01
CA ASP A 21 0.49 -5.93 26.76
C ASP A 21 1.28 -4.61 26.58
N ALA A 22 2.56 -4.59 26.98
CA ALA A 22 3.46 -3.44 26.84
C ALA A 22 3.79 -3.09 25.37
N ASP A 23 3.86 -4.10 24.48
CA ASP A 23 4.24 -3.91 23.06
C ASP A 23 3.11 -3.31 22.21
N LEU A 24 1.86 -3.45 22.66
CA LEU A 24 0.67 -2.95 21.95
C LEU A 24 0.57 -1.41 22.01
N SER A 25 0.99 -0.82 23.13
CA SER A 25 1.01 0.64 23.32
C SER A 25 2.01 1.35 22.38
N THR A 26 3.05 0.65 21.94
CA THR A 26 4.11 1.19 21.06
C THR A 26 3.64 1.34 19.61
N LEU A 27 2.50 0.72 19.25
CA LEU A 27 2.01 0.68 17.87
C LEU A 27 1.50 2.06 17.40
N GLN A 28 1.13 2.96 18.32
CA GLN A 28 0.56 4.30 18.04
C GLN A 28 -0.55 4.27 16.97
N LEU A 29 -1.40 3.25 17.01
CA LEU A 29 -2.47 3.05 16.05
C LEU A 29 -3.75 3.70 16.58
N SER A 30 -3.94 4.98 16.30
CA SER A 30 -5.15 5.74 16.71
C SER A 30 -6.46 5.20 16.11
N ARG A 31 -6.38 4.26 15.16
CA ARG A 31 -7.53 3.67 14.45
C ARG A 31 -7.90 2.26 14.90
N ILE A 32 -7.10 1.62 15.76
CA ILE A 32 -7.31 0.24 16.21
C ILE A 32 -7.56 0.25 17.71
N ASP A 33 -8.60 -0.46 18.15
CA ASP A 33 -8.86 -0.65 19.57
C ASP A 33 -7.88 -1.67 20.14
N ILE A 34 -6.98 -1.20 21.00
CA ILE A 34 -5.90 -1.97 21.59
C ILE A 34 -6.44 -3.08 22.52
N ALA A 35 -7.55 -2.81 23.23
CA ALA A 35 -8.12 -3.78 24.16
C ALA A 35 -8.76 -4.96 23.43
N SER A 36 -9.57 -4.67 22.40
CA SER A 36 -10.15 -5.68 21.52
C SER A 36 -9.06 -6.46 20.77
N LEU A 37 -8.03 -5.77 20.27
CA LEU A 37 -6.88 -6.40 19.62
C LEU A 37 -6.15 -7.39 20.54
N GLY A 38 -5.91 -7.03 21.81
CA GLY A 38 -5.25 -7.91 22.78
C GLY A 38 -6.03 -9.22 23.03
N LEU A 39 -7.36 -9.15 23.09
CA LEU A 39 -8.21 -10.34 23.19
C LEU A 39 -8.15 -11.19 21.91
N GLN A 40 -8.25 -10.53 20.74
CA GLN A 40 -8.16 -11.21 19.44
C GLN A 40 -6.82 -11.92 19.24
N LEU A 41 -5.71 -11.30 19.65
CA LEU A 41 -4.39 -11.92 19.56
C LEU A 41 -4.23 -13.12 20.51
N ARG A 42 -4.82 -13.07 21.70
CA ARG A 42 -4.86 -14.24 22.61
C ARG A 42 -5.71 -15.37 22.04
N MET A 43 -6.86 -15.05 21.45
CA MET A 43 -7.70 -16.04 20.76
C MET A 43 -6.96 -16.67 19.58
N LEU A 44 -6.23 -15.87 18.80
CA LEU A 44 -5.39 -16.35 17.71
C LEU A 44 -4.30 -17.29 18.25
N GLY A 45 -3.55 -16.89 19.28
CA GLY A 45 -2.53 -17.72 19.93
C GLY A 45 -3.08 -19.05 20.47
N GLY A 46 -4.36 -19.10 20.84
CA GLY A 46 -5.04 -20.34 21.20
C GLY A 46 -5.31 -21.27 20.02
N LEU A 47 -5.62 -20.71 18.85
CA LEU A 47 -5.89 -21.44 17.60
C LEU A 47 -4.62 -21.87 16.87
N THR A 48 -3.50 -21.17 17.10
CA THR A 48 -2.25 -21.34 16.36
C THR A 48 -1.20 -22.17 17.10
N LYS A 49 -1.54 -22.79 18.24
CA LYS A 49 -0.61 -23.63 19.02
C LYS A 49 0.08 -24.74 18.23
N GLU A 50 -0.49 -25.15 17.10
CA GLU A 50 0.05 -26.21 16.24
C GLU A 50 0.78 -25.73 14.98
N GLN A 51 0.81 -24.43 14.68
CA GLN A 51 1.42 -23.89 13.46
C GLN A 51 2.30 -22.67 13.74
N ALA A 52 3.59 -22.79 13.42
CA ALA A 52 4.51 -21.66 13.43
C ALA A 52 4.37 -20.88 12.11
N PHE A 53 3.93 -19.63 12.19
CA PHE A 53 3.92 -18.73 11.03
C PHE A 53 5.28 -18.05 10.89
N HIS A 54 5.83 -18.08 9.67
CA HIS A 54 7.11 -17.44 9.35
C HIS A 54 6.93 -16.09 8.64
N SER A 55 5.73 -15.84 8.10
CA SER A 55 5.39 -14.59 7.42
C SER A 55 3.99 -14.06 7.78
N VAL A 56 3.84 -12.73 7.78
CA VAL A 56 2.53 -12.05 7.89
C VAL A 56 1.58 -12.47 6.77
N LYS A 57 2.10 -12.84 5.60
CA LYS A 57 1.30 -13.29 4.45
C LYS A 57 0.61 -14.64 4.74
N GLU A 58 1.32 -15.57 5.37
CA GLU A 58 0.77 -16.88 5.75
C GLU A 58 -0.33 -16.72 6.80
N LEU A 59 -0.10 -15.83 7.77
CA LEU A 59 -1.09 -15.49 8.79
C LEU A 59 -2.33 -14.82 8.19
N ALA A 60 -2.16 -13.93 7.20
CA ALA A 60 -3.26 -13.34 6.45
C ALA A 60 -4.09 -14.39 5.69
N GLN A 61 -3.41 -15.35 5.04
CA GLN A 61 -4.06 -16.45 4.33
C GLN A 61 -4.85 -17.34 5.29
N PHE A 62 -4.29 -17.66 6.46
CA PHE A 62 -4.99 -18.43 7.49
C PHE A 62 -6.25 -17.72 8.00
N VAL A 63 -6.15 -16.44 8.36
CA VAL A 63 -7.32 -15.64 8.81
C VAL A 63 -8.37 -15.53 7.69
N SER A 64 -7.93 -15.44 6.44
CA SER A 64 -8.83 -15.46 5.28
C SER A 64 -9.41 -16.85 4.97
N ALA A 65 -8.87 -17.94 5.50
CA ALA A 65 -9.40 -19.30 5.32
C ALA A 65 -10.42 -19.69 6.41
N LEU A 66 -10.52 -18.92 7.50
CA LEU A 66 -11.47 -19.16 8.58
C LEU A 66 -12.93 -18.96 8.16
N HIS A 67 -13.84 -19.62 8.88
CA HIS A 67 -15.29 -19.49 8.68
C HIS A 67 -15.74 -18.01 8.83
N PRO A 68 -16.74 -17.52 8.06
CA PRO A 68 -17.15 -16.11 8.10
C PRO A 68 -17.52 -15.60 9.49
N GLN A 69 -18.14 -16.44 10.31
CA GLN A 69 -18.52 -16.11 11.70
C GLN A 69 -17.29 -15.91 12.59
N THR A 70 -16.26 -16.75 12.43
CA THR A 70 -14.99 -16.60 13.14
C THR A 70 -14.18 -15.42 12.63
N ARG A 71 -14.25 -15.10 11.33
CA ARG A 71 -13.57 -13.93 10.76
C ARG A 71 -14.08 -12.61 11.36
N GLY A 72 -15.39 -12.51 11.60
CA GLY A 72 -15.99 -11.34 12.24
C GLY A 72 -15.46 -11.05 13.66
N LEU A 73 -14.94 -12.06 14.35
CA LEU A 73 -14.34 -11.92 15.68
C LEU A 73 -12.93 -11.34 15.65
N PHE A 74 -12.28 -11.30 14.48
CA PHE A 74 -10.88 -10.85 14.28
C PHE A 74 -10.79 -9.51 13.53
N SER A 75 -11.80 -8.65 13.67
CA SER A 75 -11.90 -7.39 12.92
C SER A 75 -10.72 -6.43 13.12
N GLU A 76 -10.13 -6.37 14.32
CA GLU A 76 -8.98 -5.49 14.60
C GLU A 76 -7.67 -6.12 14.14
N LEU A 77 -7.56 -7.45 14.28
CA LEU A 77 -6.46 -8.22 13.73
C LEU A 77 -6.38 -8.09 12.20
N GLU A 78 -7.52 -8.16 11.50
CA GLU A 78 -7.58 -7.99 10.05
C GLU A 78 -7.10 -6.60 9.61
N LYS A 79 -7.51 -5.54 10.32
CA LYS A 79 -7.02 -4.18 10.08
C LYS A 79 -5.51 -4.09 10.29
N LEU A 80 -4.98 -4.72 11.33
CA LEU A 80 -3.55 -4.73 11.63
C LEU A 80 -2.74 -5.48 10.57
N ILE A 81 -3.24 -6.64 10.12
CA ILE A 81 -2.65 -7.42 9.02
C ILE A 81 -2.63 -6.59 7.73
N HIS A 82 -3.75 -5.97 7.36
CA HIS A 82 -3.82 -5.09 6.19
C HIS A 82 -2.85 -3.91 6.32
N LEU A 83 -2.73 -3.31 7.49
CA LEU A 83 -1.78 -2.23 7.71
C LEU A 83 -0.34 -2.73 7.51
N CYS A 84 0.01 -3.90 8.04
CA CYS A 84 1.34 -4.49 7.87
C CYS A 84 1.65 -4.83 6.41
N LEU A 85 0.66 -5.31 5.64
CA LEU A 85 0.82 -5.61 4.21
C LEU A 85 0.90 -4.34 3.34
N CYS A 86 0.21 -3.27 3.72
CA CYS A 86 0.21 -1.99 2.99
C CYS A 86 1.42 -1.11 3.32
N LEU A 87 2.03 -1.29 4.50
CA LEU A 87 3.23 -0.53 4.85
C LEU A 87 4.42 -1.07 4.03
N PRO A 88 5.17 -0.21 3.33
CA PRO A 88 6.41 -0.64 2.70
C PRO A 88 7.39 -1.07 3.80
N VAL A 89 7.61 -2.38 3.92
CA VAL A 89 8.54 -2.98 4.89
C VAL A 89 9.99 -2.52 4.61
N SER A 90 10.27 -2.13 3.36
CA SER A 90 11.60 -1.70 2.89
C SER A 90 11.64 -0.26 2.37
N THR A 91 12.76 0.43 2.58
CA THR A 91 13.08 1.73 1.94
C THR A 91 13.20 1.62 0.41
N ALA A 92 13.35 0.42 -0.14
CA ALA A 92 13.47 0.22 -1.59
C ALA A 92 12.27 0.79 -2.38
N CYS A 93 11.05 0.79 -1.82
CA CYS A 93 9.88 1.36 -2.50
C CYS A 93 9.96 2.90 -2.60
N SER A 94 10.39 3.56 -1.52
CA SER A 94 10.62 5.01 -1.53
C SER A 94 11.82 5.36 -2.40
N GLU A 95 12.91 4.60 -2.36
CA GLU A 95 14.08 4.79 -3.22
C GLU A 95 13.73 4.64 -4.71
N ARG A 96 12.94 3.62 -5.09
CA ARG A 96 12.42 3.48 -6.46
C ARG A 96 11.57 4.69 -6.87
N SER A 97 10.71 5.17 -5.97
CA SER A 97 9.87 6.35 -6.22
C SER A 97 10.69 7.63 -6.39
N PHE A 98 11.70 7.85 -5.55
CA PHE A 98 12.61 8.98 -5.67
C PHE A 98 13.50 8.89 -6.92
N SER A 99 13.94 7.69 -7.29
CA SER A 99 14.68 7.44 -8.54
C SER A 99 13.82 7.71 -9.77
N ALA A 100 12.55 7.30 -9.76
CA ALA A 100 11.58 7.65 -10.79
C ALA A 100 11.37 9.18 -10.85
N LEU A 101 11.16 9.84 -9.71
CA LEU A 101 11.03 11.30 -9.65
C LEU A 101 12.29 12.02 -10.16
N ARG A 102 13.49 11.51 -9.87
CA ARG A 102 14.76 12.04 -10.39
C ARG A 102 14.81 12.00 -11.91
N ARG A 103 14.28 10.92 -12.52
CA ARG A 103 14.15 10.79 -13.99
C ARG A 103 13.07 11.71 -14.58
N LEU A 104 11.96 11.91 -13.87
CA LEU A 104 10.86 12.79 -14.32
C LEU A 104 11.21 14.28 -14.18
N LYS A 105 11.91 14.65 -13.11
CA LYS A 105 12.36 16.01 -12.79
C LYS A 105 13.86 16.14 -13.09
N THR A 106 14.19 16.12 -14.38
CA THR A 106 15.57 16.35 -14.84
C THR A 106 16.00 17.79 -14.60
N TRP A 107 17.31 18.02 -14.52
CA TRP A 107 17.88 19.35 -14.30
C TRP A 107 17.47 20.38 -15.37
N LEU A 108 17.37 19.93 -16.64
CA LEU A 108 16.87 20.73 -17.76
C LEU A 108 15.37 21.09 -17.67
N ARG A 109 14.61 20.49 -16.73
CA ARG A 109 13.18 20.70 -16.51
C ARG A 109 12.92 21.39 -15.17
N SER A 110 13.77 22.36 -14.81
CA SER A 110 13.71 23.06 -13.52
C SER A 110 12.41 23.83 -13.29
N THR A 111 11.71 24.24 -14.36
CA THR A 111 10.48 25.07 -14.31
C THR A 111 9.15 24.28 -14.27
N VAL A 112 9.18 22.96 -14.04
CA VAL A 112 7.94 22.16 -13.97
C VAL A 112 7.14 22.49 -12.70
N THR A 113 5.93 23.00 -12.88
CA THR A 113 4.95 23.21 -11.79
C THR A 113 4.59 21.91 -11.08
N GLN A 114 4.29 21.96 -9.78
CA GLN A 114 3.92 20.78 -8.99
C GLN A 114 2.77 19.99 -9.62
N ARG A 115 1.71 20.67 -10.07
CA ARG A 115 0.56 20.03 -10.74
C ARG A 115 0.98 19.17 -11.95
N ARG A 116 1.84 19.73 -12.81
CA ARG A 116 2.37 19.01 -13.98
C ARG A 116 3.27 17.84 -13.60
N LEU A 117 4.07 17.98 -12.54
CA LEU A 117 4.91 16.90 -12.01
C LEU A 117 4.05 15.75 -11.49
N THR A 118 3.01 16.04 -10.72
CA THR A 118 2.07 15.03 -10.20
C THR A 118 1.41 14.25 -11.33
N HIS A 119 0.90 14.93 -12.36
CA HIS A 119 0.31 14.24 -13.51
C HIS A 119 1.32 13.34 -14.24
N MET A 120 2.56 13.81 -14.43
CA MET A 120 3.61 12.96 -15.01
C MET A 120 3.98 11.76 -14.14
N ALA A 121 4.03 11.93 -12.82
CA ALA A 121 4.28 10.83 -11.91
C ALA A 121 3.17 9.78 -11.97
N LEU A 122 1.90 10.21 -12.05
CA LEU A 122 0.77 9.30 -12.26
C LEU A 122 0.89 8.52 -13.57
N LEU A 123 1.19 9.20 -14.68
CA LEU A 123 1.40 8.55 -15.97
C LEU A 123 2.58 7.56 -15.95
N HIS A 124 3.64 7.87 -15.19
CA HIS A 124 4.80 6.98 -15.06
C HIS A 124 4.49 5.73 -14.23
N VAL A 125 3.69 5.87 -13.17
CA VAL A 125 3.28 4.74 -12.30
C VAL A 125 2.27 3.84 -13.02
N HIS A 126 1.35 4.42 -13.79
CA HIS A 126 0.29 3.70 -14.50
C HIS A 126 0.62 3.50 -15.99
N LYS A 127 1.89 3.26 -16.31
CA LYS A 127 2.33 3.10 -17.70
C LYS A 127 1.61 1.93 -18.38
N ASP A 128 1.41 0.81 -17.68
CA ASP A 128 0.76 -0.38 -18.24
C ASP A 128 -0.68 -0.08 -18.72
N ILE A 129 -1.42 0.73 -17.96
CA ILE A 129 -2.78 1.18 -18.33
C ILE A 129 -2.72 2.14 -19.53
N LEU A 130 -1.65 2.94 -19.62
CA LEU A 130 -1.47 3.91 -20.70
C LEU A 130 -1.09 3.22 -22.02
N ASP A 131 -0.40 2.09 -21.95
CA ASP A 131 -0.03 1.29 -23.12
C ASP A 131 -1.29 0.67 -23.79
N ASP A 132 -2.35 0.41 -23.02
CA ASP A 132 -3.66 -0.07 -23.52
C ASP A 132 -4.60 1.05 -24.00
N LEU A 133 -4.25 2.33 -23.77
CA LEU A 133 -5.13 3.46 -24.06
C LEU A 133 -5.07 3.86 -25.55
N ASP A 134 -6.23 4.01 -26.19
CA ASP A 134 -6.29 4.57 -27.55
C ASP A 134 -5.98 6.08 -27.54
N LEU A 135 -4.72 6.39 -27.81
CA LEU A 135 -4.23 7.76 -27.88
C LEU A 135 -4.86 8.56 -29.03
N GLN A 136 -5.36 7.93 -30.10
CA GLN A 136 -5.88 8.67 -31.25
C GLN A 136 -7.13 9.45 -30.89
N VAL A 137 -8.06 8.83 -30.15
CA VAL A 137 -9.29 9.49 -29.68
C VAL A 137 -8.96 10.72 -28.83
N HIS A 138 -7.96 10.63 -27.97
CA HIS A 138 -7.54 11.74 -27.12
C HIS A 138 -6.79 12.83 -27.88
N ILE A 139 -6.03 12.47 -28.92
CA ILE A 139 -5.39 13.44 -29.81
C ILE A 139 -6.46 14.20 -30.61
N ASP A 140 -7.45 13.51 -31.17
CA ASP A 140 -8.52 14.13 -31.94
C ASP A 140 -9.38 15.06 -31.07
N ASP A 141 -9.70 14.66 -29.84
CA ASP A 141 -10.33 15.53 -28.85
C ASP A 141 -9.45 16.77 -28.58
N PHE A 142 -8.14 16.61 -28.37
CA PHE A 142 -7.24 17.73 -28.14
C PHE A 142 -7.19 18.72 -29.32
N ILE A 143 -7.21 18.20 -30.55
CA ILE A 143 -7.17 18.99 -31.80
C ILE A 143 -8.49 19.74 -32.01
N SER A 144 -9.63 19.10 -31.73
CA SER A 144 -10.96 19.69 -31.95
C SER A 144 -11.32 20.84 -31.01
N ARG A 145 -10.63 20.95 -29.86
CA ARG A 145 -10.90 21.96 -28.83
C ARG A 145 -10.65 23.42 -29.24
N THR A 146 -9.82 23.69 -30.26
CA THR A 146 -9.51 25.08 -30.64
C THR A 146 -9.16 25.14 -32.14
N PRO A 147 -9.68 26.11 -32.92
CA PRO A 147 -9.42 26.21 -34.36
C PRO A 147 -7.92 26.30 -34.71
N GLU A 148 -7.10 26.94 -33.87
CA GLU A 148 -5.64 27.04 -34.08
C GLU A 148 -4.97 25.67 -33.97
N ARG A 149 -5.45 24.81 -33.06
CA ARG A 149 -4.95 23.44 -32.91
C ARG A 149 -5.34 22.59 -34.09
N LYS A 150 -6.57 22.75 -34.59
CA LYS A 150 -7.03 22.09 -35.82
C LYS A 150 -6.18 22.49 -37.02
N SER A 151 -5.83 23.76 -37.16
CA SER A 151 -4.95 24.23 -38.24
C SER A 151 -3.51 23.72 -38.11
N THR A 152 -2.99 23.58 -36.90
CA THR A 152 -1.57 23.22 -36.66
C THR A 152 -1.35 21.71 -36.64
N PHE A 153 -2.25 20.96 -36.00
CA PHE A 153 -2.11 19.54 -35.71
C PHE A 153 -3.11 18.65 -36.47
N GLY A 154 -4.13 19.24 -37.12
CA GLY A 154 -5.15 18.51 -37.88
C GLY A 154 -4.73 18.15 -39.31
N VAL A 155 -3.50 18.48 -39.72
CA VAL A 155 -2.91 18.00 -40.97
C VAL A 155 -2.31 16.63 -40.69
N ARG A 156 -3.10 15.58 -40.87
CA ARG A 156 -2.66 14.18 -40.87
C ARG A 156 -3.12 13.52 -42.15
#